data_AF-A0A238VWY8-F1
#
_entry.id   AF-A0A238VWY8-F1
#
_cell.length_a   1.000
_cell.length_b   1.000
_cell.length_c   1.000
_cell.angle_alpha   90.00
_cell.angle_beta   90.00
_cell.angle_gamma   90.00
#
_symmetry.space_group_name_H-M   'P 1'
#
loop_
_entity.id
_entity.type
_entity.pdbx_description
1 polymer ?
#
loop_
_entity_poly.entity_id
_entity_poly.type
_entity_poly.pdbx_seq_one_letter_code
_entity_poly.pdbx_strand_id
1 'polypeptide(L)'
;MGRATDPGPVDSVRRALNVLADGLGFTDATNADIARATGRQPNAKRKSTQVGYALRTLREAGEIRVEYDPAASARRIHLHQG
;
A
#
# COMPACT_ATOMS: atom_id res chain seq x y z
N MET A 1 -13.36 7.81 27.49
CA MET A 1 -13.15 8.42 26.16
C MET A 1 -12.03 7.66 25.47
N GLY A 2 -12.31 6.98 24.36
CA GLY A 2 -11.30 6.24 23.60
C GLY A 2 -11.93 5.77 22.30
N ARG A 3 -12.22 6.70 21.37
CA ARG A 3 -12.58 6.30 20.02
C ARG A 3 -11.32 5.71 19.41
N ALA A 4 -11.27 4.38 19.25
CA ALA A 4 -10.40 3.78 18.27
C ALA A 4 -10.80 4.41 16.93
N THR A 5 -10.07 5.44 16.50
CA THR A 5 -10.11 5.91 15.13
C THR A 5 -9.60 4.73 14.32
N ASP A 6 -10.51 3.96 13.75
CA ASP A 6 -10.17 2.94 12.78
C ASP A 6 -9.17 3.55 11.81
N PRO A 7 -7.95 3.01 11.68
CA PRO A 7 -6.98 3.55 10.76
C PRO A 7 -7.64 3.64 9.39
N GLY A 8 -7.50 4.81 8.76
CA GLY A 8 -8.06 5.07 7.46
C GLY A 8 -7.54 4.03 6.44
N PRO A 9 -8.19 3.90 5.28
CA PRO A 9 -7.71 3.01 4.22
C PRO A 9 -6.24 3.32 3.84
N VAL A 10 -5.83 4.59 3.91
CA VAL A 10 -4.44 5.02 3.66
C VAL A 10 -3.47 4.48 4.71
N ASP A 11 -3.77 4.65 6.01
CA ASP A 11 -2.90 4.15 7.09
C ASP A 11 -2.78 2.63 7.08
N SER A 12 -3.88 1.94 6.77
CA SER A 12 -3.90 0.48 6.63
C SER A 12 -2.97 0.02 5.50
N VAL A 13 -3.01 0.70 4.35
CA VAL A 13 -2.12 0.42 3.22
C VAL A 13 -0.68 0.79 3.55
N ARG A 14 -0.42 1.92 4.23
CA ARG A 14 0.92 2.30 4.69
C ARG A 14 1.54 1.20 5.57
N ARG A 15 0.78 0.69 6.55
CA ARG A 15 1.23 -0.42 7.41
C ARG A 15 1.47 -1.70 6.60
N ALA A 16 0.55 -2.05 5.71
CA ALA A 16 0.70 -3.21 4.84
C ALA A 16 1.98 -3.15 3.99
N LEU A 17 2.28 -1.99 3.41
CA LEU A 17 3.51 -1.78 2.64
C LEU A 17 4.77 -1.96 3.50
N ASN A 18 4.78 -1.42 4.72
CA ASN A 18 5.91 -1.60 5.64
C ASN A 18 6.14 -3.07 6.00
N VAL A 19 5.06 -3.83 6.23
CA VAL A 19 5.15 -5.29 6.47
C VAL A 19 5.66 -6.03 5.23
N LEU A 20 5.15 -5.70 4.05
CA LEU A 20 5.52 -6.33 2.79
C LEU A 20 6.92 -5.94 2.28
N ALA A 21 7.48 -4.83 2.76
CA ALA A 21 8.83 -4.42 2.45
C ALA A 21 9.87 -5.12 3.33
N ASP A 22 9.47 -5.74 4.45
CA ASP A 22 10.34 -6.53 5.33
C ASP A 22 11.70 -5.87 5.65
N GLY A 23 11.69 -4.55 5.88
CA GLY A 23 12.90 -3.77 6.16
C GLY A 23 13.79 -3.45 4.96
N LEU A 24 13.47 -3.93 3.75
CA LEU A 24 14.22 -3.67 2.51
C LEU A 24 14.02 -2.25 1.97
N GLY A 25 13.01 -1.52 2.48
CA GLY A 25 12.66 -0.18 2.00
C GLY A 25 11.90 -0.18 0.66
N PHE A 26 11.62 -1.34 0.06
CA PHE A 26 10.78 -1.47 -1.12
C PHE A 26 9.99 -2.78 -1.11
N THR A 27 8.93 -2.85 -1.92
CA THR A 27 8.16 -4.07 -2.13
C THR A 27 7.66 -4.17 -3.57
N ASP A 28 7.68 -5.39 -4.13
CA ASP A 28 7.16 -5.69 -5.47
C ASP A 28 5.68 -6.18 -5.42
N ALA A 29 5.01 -5.93 -4.28
CA ALA A 29 3.67 -6.42 -4.00
C ALA A 29 2.59 -5.89 -4.97
N THR A 30 1.71 -6.80 -5.39
CA THR A 30 0.54 -6.45 -6.20
C THR A 30 -0.54 -5.76 -5.35
N ASN A 31 -1.53 -5.15 -6.00
CA ASN A 31 -2.69 -4.60 -5.27
C ASN A 31 -3.43 -5.67 -4.45
N ALA A 32 -3.41 -6.94 -4.90
CA ALA A 32 -4.04 -8.04 -4.19
C ALA A 32 -3.28 -8.40 -2.91
N ASP A 33 -1.95 -8.43 -2.97
CA ASP A 33 -1.09 -8.71 -1.82
C ASP A 33 -1.21 -7.62 -0.76
N ILE A 34 -1.18 -6.35 -1.21
CA ILE A 34 -1.39 -5.18 -0.33
C ILE A 34 -2.76 -5.26 0.34
N ALA A 35 -3.82 -5.52 -0.44
CA ALA A 35 -5.17 -5.66 0.12
C ALA A 35 -5.24 -6.81 1.15
N ARG A 36 -4.59 -7.95 0.89
CA ARG A 36 -4.54 -9.08 1.83
C ARG A 36 -3.81 -8.69 3.12
N ALA A 37 -2.70 -7.97 3.02
CA ALA A 37 -1.92 -7.51 4.17
C ALA A 37 -2.66 -6.46 5.02
N THR A 38 -3.63 -5.74 4.48
CA THR A 38 -4.48 -4.83 5.29
C THR A 38 -5.44 -5.56 6.23
N GLY A 39 -5.58 -6.90 6.14
CA GLY A 39 -6.47 -7.70 7.00
C GLY A 39 -7.96 -7.49 6.79
N ARG A 40 -8.36 -6.46 6.03
CA ARG A 40 -9.74 -6.23 5.63
C ARG A 40 -10.06 -7.16 4.46
N GLN A 41 -11.20 -7.85 4.51
CA GLN A 41 -11.76 -8.54 3.35
C GLN A 41 -12.88 -7.70 2.68
N PRO A 42 -12.59 -6.59 1.98
CA PRO A 42 -13.61 -5.97 1.14
C PRO A 42 -13.89 -6.85 -0.09
N ASN A 43 -15.08 -6.73 -0.68
CA ASN A 43 -15.38 -7.30 -2.00
C ASN A 43 -14.27 -6.96 -3.02
N ALA A 44 -13.90 -7.89 -3.90
CA ALA A 44 -12.75 -7.77 -4.81
C ALA A 44 -12.68 -6.43 -5.58
N LYS A 45 -13.83 -5.90 -6.04
CA LYS A 45 -13.93 -4.59 -6.71
C LYS A 45 -13.60 -3.40 -5.80
N ARG A 46 -13.94 -3.46 -4.51
CA ARG A 46 -13.61 -2.41 -3.53
C ARG A 46 -12.13 -2.44 -3.12
N LYS A 47 -11.48 -3.62 -3.20
CA LYS A 47 -10.04 -3.80 -2.89
C LYS A 47 -9.16 -2.94 -3.80
N SER A 48 -9.32 -3.06 -5.12
CA SER A 48 -8.44 -2.41 -6.10
C SER A 48 -8.58 -0.89 -6.08
N THR A 49 -9.81 -0.37 -5.98
CA THR A 49 -10.06 1.08 -5.93
C THR A 49 -9.50 1.71 -4.65
N GLN A 50 -9.70 1.07 -3.48
CA GLN A 50 -9.17 1.60 -2.22
C GLN A 50 -7.65 1.58 -2.17
N VAL A 51 -7.02 0.47 -2.58
CA VAL A 51 -5.55 0.38 -2.63
C VAL A 51 -4.99 1.36 -3.65
N GLY A 52 -5.58 1.47 -4.84
CA GLY A 52 -5.15 2.42 -5.86
C GLY A 52 -5.23 3.87 -5.39
N TYR A 53 -6.33 4.26 -4.73
CA TYR A 53 -6.47 5.57 -4.12
C TYR A 53 -5.42 5.81 -3.03
N ALA A 54 -5.24 4.87 -2.10
CA ALA A 54 -4.25 5.00 -1.03
C ALA A 54 -2.82 5.13 -1.56
N LEU A 55 -2.43 4.31 -2.55
CA LEU A 55 -1.12 4.42 -3.20
C LEU A 55 -0.93 5.77 -3.89
N ARG A 56 -1.99 6.30 -4.52
CA ARG A 56 -1.96 7.64 -5.11
C ARG A 56 -1.74 8.72 -4.04
N THR A 57 -2.50 8.67 -2.95
CA THR A 57 -2.36 9.62 -1.83
C THR A 57 -0.96 9.58 -1.22
N LEU A 58 -0.42 8.38 -0.94
CA LEU A 58 0.93 8.22 -0.38
C LEU A 58 2.01 8.75 -1.34
N ARG A 59 1.82 8.56 -2.66
CA ARG A 59 2.72 9.11 -3.68
C ARG A 59 2.65 10.63 -3.74
N GLU A 60 1.44 11.21 -3.71
CA GLU A 60 1.23 12.66 -3.72
C GLU A 60 1.80 13.31 -2.45
N ALA A 61 1.77 12.61 -1.31
CA ALA A 61 2.41 13.02 -0.07
C ALA A 61 3.95 12.84 -0.06
N GLY A 62 4.53 12.22 -1.09
CA GLY A 62 5.97 11.96 -1.17
C GLY A 62 6.47 10.82 -0.27
N GLU A 63 5.57 10.03 0.33
CA GLU A 63 5.92 8.93 1.22
C GLU A 63 6.38 7.67 0.47
N ILE A 64 5.91 7.50 -0.77
CA ILE A 64 6.28 6.36 -1.61
C ILE A 64 6.65 6.81 -3.02
N ARG A 65 7.51 6.02 -3.66
CA ARG A 65 7.82 6.12 -5.09
C ARG A 65 7.49 4.80 -5.77
N VAL A 66 6.73 4.86 -6.86
CA VAL A 66 6.38 3.68 -7.65
C VAL A 66 7.21 3.70 -8.94
N GLU A 67 8.03 2.68 -9.11
CA GLU A 67 8.77 2.42 -10.34
C GLU A 67 8.12 1.26 -11.08
N TYR A 68 8.03 1.38 -12.40
CA TYR A 68 7.48 0.34 -13.25
C TYR A 68 8.61 -0.28 -14.06
N ASP A 69 8.77 -1.59 -13.94
CA ASP A 69 9.66 -2.37 -14.79
C ASP A 69 8.84 -2.94 -15.97
N PRO A 70 8.98 -2.37 -17.18
CA PRO A 70 8.24 -2.82 -18.35
C PRO A 70 8.68 -4.23 -18.80
N ALA A 71 9.90 -4.66 -18.50
CA ALA A 71 10.39 -5.98 -18.90
C ALA A 71 9.78 -7.10 -18.04
N ALA A 72 9.63 -6.85 -16.75
CA ALA A 72 9.01 -7.78 -15.81
C ALA A 72 7.47 -7.66 -15.73
N SER A 73 6.88 -6.65 -16.39
CA SER A 73 5.47 -6.24 -16.17
C SER A 73 5.13 -6.07 -14.69
N ALA A 74 6.14 -5.72 -13.90
CA ALA A 74 6.08 -5.63 -12.46
C ALA A 74 6.28 -4.18 -12.04
N ARG A 75 5.78 -3.83 -10.86
CA ARG A 75 6.04 -2.53 -10.26
C ARG A 75 6.77 -2.74 -8.95
N ARG A 76 7.69 -1.83 -8.67
CA ARG A 76 8.40 -1.73 -7.39
C ARG A 76 7.92 -0.50 -6.66
N ILE A 77 7.49 -0.67 -5.41
CA ILE A 77 7.04 0.42 -4.53
C ILE A 77 8.13 0.66 -3.51
N HIS A 78 8.87 1.74 -3.65
CA HIS A 78 9.87 2.21 -2.71
C HIS A 78 9.21 3.05 -1.61
N LEU A 79 9.59 2.81 -0.37
CA LEU A 79 9.13 3.54 0.82
C LEU A 79 10.19 4.57 1.20
N HIS A 80 9.82 5.84 1.24
CA HIS A 80 10.69 6.85 1.83
C HIS A 80 10.64 6.65 3.35
N GLN A 81 11.74 6.16 3.93
CA GLN A 81 11.89 6.16 5.39
C GLN A 81 12.02 7.62 5.82
N GLY A 82 10.96 8.13 6.45
CA GLY A 82 10.96 9.43 7.13
C GLY A 82 11.74 9.40 8.41
#